data_AF-A0A524MAG9-F1
#
_entry.id   AF-A0A524MAG9-F1
#
_cell.length_a   1.000
_cell.length_b   1.000
_cell.length_c   1.000
_cell.angle_alpha   90.00
_cell.angle_beta   90.00
_cell.angle_gamma   90.00
#
_symmetry.space_group_name_H-M   'P 1'
#
loop_
_entity.id
_entity.type
_entity.pdbx_description
1 polymer ?
#
loop_
_entity_poly.entity_id
_entity_poly.type
_entity_poly.pdbx_seq_one_letter_code
_entity_poly.pdbx_strand_id
1 'polypeptide(L)'
;MVSLCNAGTRDVGGMEKDTVARRRLHWQRSGFHLDSDTQVAETCTGDIVAYAAVKDTVGTLARIHGDFQVHREHDSVMLRDRLLGWLEHRARASVLHAPEGARVMLTHNVLAHDEARKQDLLRRGYELVHHTLRMRMALSEAPVDSIPEGILLRSAARSACHFENHS
;
A
#
# COMPACT_ATOMS: atom_id res chain seq x y z
N MET A 1 16.04 4.54 3.02
CA MET A 1 14.63 4.12 2.86
C MET A 1 14.28 3.46 1.52
N VAL A 2 14.51 4.08 0.34
CA VAL A 2 14.19 3.41 -0.94
C VAL A 2 15.00 2.13 -1.12
N SER A 3 16.29 2.16 -0.79
CA SER A 3 17.16 0.97 -0.79
C SER A 3 16.64 -0.13 0.16
N LEU A 4 16.15 0.23 1.35
CA LEU A 4 15.53 -0.69 2.31
C LEU A 4 14.29 -1.38 1.71
N CYS A 5 13.40 -0.60 1.07
CA CYS A 5 12.18 -1.13 0.47
C CYS A 5 12.46 -1.98 -0.77
N ASN A 6 13.43 -1.58 -1.59
CA ASN A 6 13.84 -2.36 -2.75
C ASN A 6 14.60 -3.63 -2.36
N ALA A 7 15.40 -3.63 -1.29
CA ALA A 7 16.06 -4.82 -0.78
C ALA A 7 15.04 -5.91 -0.41
N GLY A 8 13.99 -5.56 0.35
CA GLY A 8 12.91 -6.50 0.66
C GLY A 8 12.13 -6.98 -0.57
N THR A 9 11.90 -6.09 -1.55
CA THR A 9 11.16 -6.45 -2.76
C THR A 9 12.00 -7.29 -3.74
N ARG A 10 13.33 -7.16 -3.73
CA ARG A 10 14.28 -7.99 -4.50
C ARG A 10 14.37 -9.39 -3.91
N ASP A 11 14.57 -9.49 -2.60
CA ASP A 11 14.75 -10.76 -1.89
C ASP A 11 13.55 -11.68 -2.00
N VAL A 12 12.36 -11.08 -1.98
CA VAL A 12 11.11 -11.80 -2.14
C VAL A 12 10.76 -11.83 -3.63
N GLY A 13 10.38 -10.71 -4.23
CA GLY A 13 9.72 -10.67 -5.55
C GLY A 13 10.59 -10.45 -6.79
N GLY A 14 11.92 -10.40 -6.68
CA GLY A 14 12.82 -10.20 -7.82
C GLY A 14 12.63 -8.89 -8.59
N MET A 15 11.98 -7.88 -7.98
CA MET A 15 11.67 -6.62 -8.65
C MET A 15 12.02 -5.42 -7.77
N GLU A 16 12.77 -4.47 -8.34
CA GLU A 16 12.77 -3.10 -7.84
C GLU A 16 11.49 -2.41 -8.27
N LYS A 17 10.65 -2.07 -7.31
CA LYS A 17 9.43 -1.32 -7.60
C LYS A 17 9.51 0.10 -7.08
N ASP A 18 10.36 0.35 -6.10
CA ASP A 18 10.33 1.58 -5.34
C ASP A 18 11.34 2.60 -5.85
N THR A 19 10.88 3.83 -5.97
CA THR A 19 11.72 4.97 -6.35
C THR A 19 11.47 6.11 -5.38
N VAL A 20 12.44 7.01 -5.24
CA VAL A 20 12.29 8.22 -4.43
C VAL A 20 11.07 9.02 -4.90
N ALA A 21 10.90 9.17 -6.22
CA ALA A 21 9.76 9.85 -6.82
C ALA A 21 8.43 9.21 -6.42
N ARG A 22 8.33 7.87 -6.44
CA ARG A 22 7.11 7.15 -6.07
C ARG A 22 6.79 7.29 -4.57
N ARG A 23 7.81 7.24 -3.71
CA ARG A 23 7.65 7.48 -2.27
C ARG A 23 7.20 8.90 -1.99
N ARG A 24 7.81 9.89 -2.66
CA ARG A 24 7.45 11.30 -2.54
C ARG A 24 6.01 11.55 -2.98
N LEU A 25 5.60 11.00 -4.13
CA LEU A 25 4.21 11.09 -4.59
C LEU A 25 3.24 10.49 -3.57
N HIS A 26 3.62 9.38 -2.94
CA HIS A 26 2.80 8.77 -1.91
C HIS A 26 2.68 9.65 -0.65
N TRP A 27 3.77 10.25 -0.20
CA TRP A 27 3.80 11.12 0.98
C TRP A 27 3.13 12.48 0.77
N GLN A 28 3.02 12.92 -0.48
CA GLN A 28 2.35 14.17 -0.85
C GLN A 28 0.84 14.00 -1.07
N ARG A 29 0.28 12.80 -0.85
CA ARG A 29 -1.18 12.61 -0.97
C ARG A 29 -1.89 13.39 0.14
N SER A 30 -3.00 14.04 -0.23
CA SER A 30 -3.85 14.73 0.74
C SER A 30 -4.28 13.78 1.87
N GLY A 31 -4.19 14.26 3.11
CA GLY A 31 -4.52 13.51 4.32
C GLY A 31 -3.45 12.53 4.81
N PHE A 32 -2.28 12.48 4.17
CA PHE A 32 -1.14 11.70 4.66
C PHE A 32 -0.15 12.60 5.41
N HIS A 33 0.16 12.26 6.65
CA HIS A 33 1.04 13.02 7.53
C HIS A 33 2.24 12.15 7.91
N LEU A 34 3.43 12.50 7.41
CA LEU A 34 4.65 11.70 7.63
C LEU A 34 4.88 11.37 9.11
N ASP A 35 4.73 12.35 10.00
CA ASP A 35 5.08 12.22 11.41
C ASP A 35 4.12 11.29 12.18
N SER A 36 2.86 11.20 11.76
CA SER A 36 1.85 10.35 12.42
C SER A 36 1.56 9.05 11.68
N ASP A 37 1.84 9.00 10.38
CA ASP A 37 1.44 7.90 9.50
C ASP A 37 2.63 7.05 9.05
N THR A 38 3.84 7.37 9.55
CA THR A 38 5.03 6.53 9.38
C THR A 38 5.76 6.30 10.69
N GLN A 39 6.50 5.21 10.75
CA GLN A 39 7.48 4.94 11.80
C GLN A 39 8.75 4.34 11.20
N VAL A 40 9.90 4.76 11.71
CA VAL A 40 11.20 4.22 11.34
C VAL A 40 11.91 3.62 12.55
N ALA A 41 12.76 2.63 12.30
CA ALA A 41 13.77 2.19 13.27
C ALA A 41 15.14 2.53 12.69
N GLU A 42 16.00 3.11 13.53
CA GLU A 42 17.32 3.59 13.15
C GLU A 42 18.40 2.93 14.02
N THR A 43 19.58 2.72 13.44
CA THR A 43 20.78 2.35 14.21
C THR A 43 21.32 3.55 14.99
N CYS A 44 22.28 3.30 15.88
CA CYS A 44 23.01 4.38 16.55
C CYS A 44 23.81 5.28 15.59
N THR A 45 24.08 4.82 14.36
CA THR A 45 24.74 5.59 13.29
C THR A 45 23.76 6.39 12.45
N GLY A 46 22.44 6.30 12.70
CA GLY A 46 21.40 7.01 11.96
C GLY A 46 20.91 6.28 10.70
N ASP A 47 21.30 5.01 10.50
CA ASP A 47 20.86 4.24 9.36
C ASP A 47 19.45 3.68 9.59
N ILE A 48 18.52 3.97 8.67
CA ILE A 48 17.15 3.43 8.74
C ILE A 48 17.15 1.94 8.38
N VAL A 49 16.89 1.10 9.37
CA VAL A 49 16.85 -0.37 9.26
C VAL A 49 15.44 -0.95 9.22
N ALA A 50 14.42 -0.16 9.56
CA ALA A 50 13.04 -0.54 9.33
C ALA A 50 12.15 0.68 9.06
N TYR A 51 11.05 0.44 8.38
CA TYR A 51 10.05 1.44 8.05
C TYR A 51 8.65 0.81 8.10
N ALA A 52 7.68 1.49 8.68
CA ALA A 52 6.27 1.16 8.63
C ALA A 52 5.45 2.38 8.22
N ALA A 53 4.31 2.15 7.56
CA ALA A 53 3.37 3.20 7.22
C ALA A 53 1.93 2.70 7.24
N VAL A 54 1.04 3.58 7.70
CA VAL A 54 -0.40 3.41 7.60
C VAL A 54 -0.94 4.31 6.49
N LYS A 55 -1.73 3.74 5.59
CA LYS A 55 -2.44 4.48 4.55
C LYS A 55 -3.91 4.38 4.87
N ASP A 56 -4.45 5.47 5.40
CA ASP A 56 -5.88 5.65 5.50
C ASP A 56 -6.37 6.23 4.17
N THR A 57 -7.10 5.44 3.38
CA THR A 57 -7.76 5.98 2.19
C THR A 57 -8.96 6.80 2.65
N VAL A 58 -8.69 8.10 2.85
CA VAL A 58 -9.68 9.13 3.17
C VAL A 58 -10.94 8.94 2.32
N GLY A 59 -12.08 8.72 2.99
CA GLY A 59 -13.41 8.76 2.36
C GLY A 59 -14.27 7.49 2.41
N THR A 60 -13.74 6.33 2.82
CA THR A 60 -14.54 5.08 2.92
C THR A 60 -14.30 4.24 4.19
N LEU A 61 -13.64 4.83 5.21
CA LEU A 61 -13.62 4.54 6.67
C LEU A 61 -13.68 3.09 7.21
N ALA A 62 -13.61 2.05 6.38
CA ALA A 62 -13.72 0.65 6.79
C ALA A 62 -12.45 -0.16 6.48
N ARG A 63 -11.52 0.38 5.68
CA ARG A 63 -10.30 -0.34 5.28
C ARG A 63 -9.07 0.53 5.27
N ILE A 64 -8.22 0.27 6.25
CA ILE A 64 -6.91 0.89 6.44
C ILE A 64 -5.86 -0.07 5.89
N HIS A 65 -4.84 0.46 5.23
CA HIS A 65 -3.75 -0.36 4.71
C HIS A 65 -2.46 -0.13 5.50
N GLY A 66 -1.91 -1.19 6.08
CA GLY A 66 -0.62 -1.20 6.74
C GLY A 66 0.46 -1.78 5.83
N ASP A 67 1.65 -1.22 5.89
CA ASP A 67 2.83 -1.78 5.25
C ASP A 67 4.06 -1.57 6.13
N PHE A 68 4.97 -2.54 6.15
CA PHE A 68 6.26 -2.40 6.81
C PHE A 68 7.36 -3.13 6.04
N GLN A 69 8.61 -2.73 6.29
CA GLN A 69 9.80 -3.36 5.76
C GLN A 69 10.88 -3.36 6.83
N VAL A 70 11.61 -4.47 6.94
CA VAL A 70 12.80 -4.59 7.78
C VAL A 70 14.02 -4.92 6.91
N HIS A 71 15.17 -4.37 7.27
CA HIS A 71 16.45 -4.67 6.65
C HIS A 71 16.86 -6.08 7.02
N ARG A 72 17.31 -6.89 6.05
CA ARG A 72 17.60 -8.31 6.26
C ARG A 72 18.57 -8.58 7.40
N GLU A 73 19.64 -7.79 7.49
CA GLU A 73 20.68 -7.95 8.53
C GLU A 73 20.20 -7.56 9.93
N HIS A 74 19.09 -6.84 10.02
CA HIS A 74 18.46 -6.41 11.29
C HIS A 74 17.11 -7.08 11.52
N ASP A 75 16.77 -8.08 10.70
CA ASP A 75 15.47 -8.72 10.76
C ASP A 75 15.36 -9.61 12.00
N SER A 76 14.37 -9.32 12.84
CA SER A 76 14.09 -10.07 14.06
C SER A 76 12.60 -10.07 14.34
N VAL A 77 12.13 -11.15 14.98
CA VAL A 77 10.72 -11.29 15.40
C VAL A 77 10.31 -10.08 16.26
N MET A 78 11.15 -9.66 17.20
CA MET A 78 10.87 -8.52 18.07
C MET A 78 10.67 -7.22 17.28
N LEU A 79 11.52 -6.93 16.27
CA LEU A 79 11.39 -5.72 15.47
C LEU A 79 10.13 -5.74 14.61
N ARG A 80 9.85 -6.87 13.94
CA ARG A 80 8.62 -7.05 13.16
C ARG A 80 7.37 -6.91 14.04
N ASP A 81 7.41 -7.49 15.25
CA ASP A 81 6.30 -7.39 16.19
C ASP A 81 6.07 -5.95 16.67
N ARG A 82 7.14 -5.18 16.85
CA ARG A 82 7.05 -3.77 17.23
C ARG A 82 6.41 -2.93 16.12
N LEU A 83 6.81 -3.14 14.88
CA LEU A 83 6.26 -2.44 13.71
C LEU A 83 4.78 -2.78 13.49
N LEU A 84 4.43 -4.07 13.56
CA LEU A 84 3.02 -4.50 13.48
C LEU A 84 2.17 -3.90 14.61
N GLY A 85 2.72 -3.80 15.82
CA GLY A 85 2.02 -3.23 16.97
C GLY A 85 1.78 -1.74 16.81
N TRP A 86 2.76 -1.04 16.25
CA TRP A 86 2.59 0.35 15.89
C TRP A 86 1.52 0.53 14.80
N LEU A 87 1.51 -0.30 13.75
CA LEU A 87 0.48 -0.25 12.70
C LEU A 87 -0.93 -0.44 13.28
N GLU A 88 -1.11 -1.43 14.16
CA GLU A 88 -2.38 -1.68 14.87
C GLU A 88 -2.80 -0.51 15.74
N HIS A 89 -1.86 0.04 16.52
CA HIS A 89 -2.11 1.19 17.37
C HIS A 89 -2.53 2.41 16.55
N ARG A 90 -1.81 2.73 15.47
CA ARG A 90 -2.13 3.85 14.58
C ARG A 90 -3.47 3.65 13.87
N ALA A 91 -3.80 2.43 13.46
CA ALA A 91 -5.08 2.11 12.83
C ALA A 91 -6.28 2.27 13.79
N ARG A 92 -6.09 2.08 15.11
CA ARG A 92 -7.15 2.33 16.10
C ARG A 92 -7.59 3.80 16.15
N ALA A 93 -6.71 4.75 15.84
CA ALA A 93 -7.08 6.17 15.78
C ALA A 93 -8.13 6.45 14.69
N SER A 94 -8.20 5.64 13.64
CA SER A 94 -9.22 5.76 12.59
C SER A 94 -10.60 5.26 13.04
N VAL A 95 -10.69 4.44 14.10
CA VAL A 95 -11.99 3.99 14.67
C VAL A 95 -12.81 5.19 15.15
N LEU A 96 -12.16 6.20 15.73
CA LEU A 96 -12.83 7.42 16.20
C LEU A 96 -13.48 8.23 15.08
N HIS A 97 -13.04 8.03 13.85
CA HIS A 97 -13.53 8.76 12.68
C HIS A 97 -14.49 7.92 11.84
N ALA A 98 -14.68 6.64 12.17
CA ALA A 98 -15.55 5.74 11.42
C ALA A 98 -17.03 6.03 11.73
N PRO A 99 -17.95 5.85 10.75
CA PRO A 99 -19.37 5.96 11.02
C PRO A 99 -19.81 4.96 12.09
N GLU A 100 -20.84 5.30 12.86
CA GLU A 100 -21.41 4.38 13.85
C GLU A 100 -21.82 3.06 13.18
N GLY A 101 -21.46 1.95 13.83
CA GLY A 101 -21.70 0.59 13.31
C GLY A 101 -20.75 0.15 12.18
N ALA A 102 -19.84 1.00 11.69
CA ALA A 102 -18.87 0.59 10.68
C ALA A 102 -17.78 -0.30 11.27
N ARG A 103 -17.46 -1.41 10.58
CA ARG A 103 -16.31 -2.25 10.90
C ARG A 103 -15.05 -1.65 10.30
N VAL A 104 -14.08 -1.33 11.14
CA VAL A 104 -12.74 -0.89 10.71
C VAL A 104 -11.82 -2.10 10.59
N MET A 105 -11.15 -2.22 9.44
CA MET A 105 -10.21 -3.31 9.15
C MET A 105 -8.83 -2.76 8.81
N LEU A 106 -7.80 -3.31 9.44
CA LEU A 106 -6.41 -3.13 9.02
C LEU A 106 -6.01 -4.27 8.08
N THR A 107 -5.57 -3.94 6.88
CA THR A 107 -5.25 -4.91 5.84
C THR A 107 -3.81 -4.73 5.35
N HIS A 108 -3.20 -5.83 4.92
CA HIS A 108 -1.84 -5.87 4.39
C HIS A 108 -1.85 -6.56 3.02
N ASN A 109 -0.92 -6.17 2.16
CA ASN A 109 -0.64 -6.90 0.93
C ASN A 109 0.68 -7.60 1.12
N VAL A 110 0.67 -8.93 1.03
CA VAL A 110 1.86 -9.75 1.21
C VAL A 110 2.10 -10.52 -0.08
N LEU A 111 3.37 -10.60 -0.49
CA LEU A 111 3.73 -11.40 -1.65
C LEU A 111 3.46 -12.87 -1.38
N ALA A 112 2.98 -13.60 -2.38
CA ALA A 112 2.51 -14.97 -2.23
C ALA A 112 3.59 -15.96 -1.78
N HIS A 113 4.86 -15.58 -1.79
CA HIS A 113 6.01 -16.40 -1.39
C HIS A 113 6.76 -15.82 -0.18
N ASP A 114 6.24 -14.74 0.43
CA ASP A 114 6.78 -14.20 1.68
C ASP A 114 6.20 -14.95 2.89
N GLU A 115 6.68 -16.18 3.11
CA GLU A 115 6.16 -17.03 4.19
C GLU A 115 6.39 -16.44 5.58
N ALA A 116 7.53 -15.78 5.80
CA ALA A 116 7.83 -15.14 7.09
C ALA A 116 6.77 -14.10 7.46
N ARG A 117 6.46 -13.19 6.53
CA ARG A 117 5.46 -12.14 6.76
C ARG A 117 4.05 -12.69 6.90
N LYS A 118 3.69 -13.73 6.14
CA LYS A 118 2.40 -14.42 6.32
C LYS A 118 2.28 -15.00 7.72
N GLN A 119 3.30 -15.70 8.20
CA GLN A 119 3.29 -16.31 9.52
C GLN A 119 3.22 -15.27 10.63
N ASP A 120 3.94 -14.14 10.51
CA ASP A 120 3.86 -13.06 11.49
C ASP A 120 2.43 -12.48 11.58
N LEU A 121 1.77 -12.27 10.44
CA LEU A 121 0.38 -11.80 10.41
C LEU A 121 -0.59 -12.84 11.00
N LEU A 122 -0.47 -14.12 10.62
CA LEU A 122 -1.33 -15.19 11.12
C LEU A 122 -1.21 -15.37 12.65
N ARG A 123 0.02 -15.39 13.19
CA ARG A 123 0.25 -15.47 14.64
C ARG A 123 -0.38 -14.32 15.42
N ARG A 124 -0.63 -13.20 14.73
CA ARG A 124 -1.18 -11.97 15.29
C ARG A 124 -2.69 -11.84 15.12
N GLY A 125 -3.33 -12.87 14.56
CA GLY A 125 -4.78 -12.94 14.39
C GLY A 125 -5.30 -12.29 13.10
N TYR A 126 -4.43 -11.98 12.14
CA TYR A 126 -4.89 -11.62 10.79
C TYR A 126 -5.32 -12.88 10.04
N GLU A 127 -6.24 -12.70 9.10
CA GLU A 127 -6.76 -13.77 8.26
C GLU A 127 -6.51 -13.45 6.79
N LEU A 128 -6.30 -14.49 5.98
CA LEU A 128 -6.23 -14.35 4.53
C LEU A 128 -7.64 -14.08 3.97
N VAL A 129 -7.83 -12.90 3.38
CA VAL A 129 -9.14 -12.47 2.86
C VAL A 129 -9.33 -12.70 1.36
N HIS A 130 -8.28 -12.52 0.55
CA HIS A 130 -8.32 -12.74 -0.90
C HIS A 130 -6.91 -12.79 -1.48
N HIS A 131 -6.80 -13.27 -2.71
CA HIS A 131 -5.60 -13.13 -3.53
C HIS A 131 -5.79 -12.05 -4.59
N THR A 132 -4.76 -11.24 -4.84
CA THR A 132 -4.73 -10.29 -5.97
C THR A 132 -3.68 -10.74 -6.98
N LEU A 133 -4.06 -10.84 -8.25
CA LEU A 133 -3.16 -11.19 -9.34
C LEU A 133 -2.69 -9.93 -10.06
N ARG A 134 -1.37 -9.79 -10.21
CA ARG A 134 -0.79 -8.73 -11.04
C ARG A 134 -0.53 -9.27 -12.45
N MET A 135 -1.43 -8.96 -13.37
CA MET A 135 -1.27 -9.28 -14.79
C MET A 135 -0.27 -8.30 -15.44
N ARG A 136 0.66 -8.83 -16.24
CA ARG A 136 1.59 -8.01 -17.05
C ARG A 136 1.73 -8.64 -18.42
N MET A 137 1.60 -7.82 -19.45
CA MET A 137 1.88 -8.20 -20.83
C MET A 137 2.86 -7.17 -21.40
N ALA A 138 3.88 -7.64 -22.10
CA ALA A 138 4.73 -6.78 -22.92
C ALA A 138 4.13 -6.79 -24.33
N LEU A 139 3.73 -5.61 -24.82
CA LEU A 139 3.21 -5.46 -26.17
C LEU A 139 4.37 -5.07 -27.08
N SER A 140 4.74 -5.98 -27.98
CA SER A 140 5.67 -5.69 -29.08
C SER A 140 4.91 -5.23 -30.34
N GLU A 141 3.64 -5.59 -30.43
CA GLU A 141 2.73 -5.29 -31.53
C GLU A 141 1.36 -4.88 -30.97
N ALA A 142 0.55 -4.21 -31.78
CA ALA A 142 -0.81 -3.85 -31.41
C ALA A 142 -1.67 -5.13 -31.24
N PRO A 143 -2.53 -5.20 -30.21
CA PRO A 143 -3.45 -6.32 -30.07
C PRO A 143 -4.45 -6.36 -31.24
N VAL A 144 -4.88 -7.57 -31.61
CA VAL A 144 -5.94 -7.75 -32.61
C VAL A 144 -7.28 -7.45 -31.95
N ASP A 145 -7.94 -6.39 -32.41
CA ASP A 145 -9.28 -6.05 -31.95
C ASP A 145 -10.33 -6.84 -32.74
N SER A 146 -11.13 -7.64 -32.03
CA SER A 146 -12.38 -8.20 -32.57
C SER A 146 -13.55 -7.61 -31.79
N ILE A 147 -14.19 -6.61 -32.38
CA ILE A 147 -15.39 -6.00 -31.80
C ILE A 147 -16.60 -6.80 -32.31
N PRO A 148 -17.44 -7.35 -31.42
CA PRO A 148 -18.64 -8.08 -31.82
C PRO A 148 -19.61 -7.21 -32.64
N GLU A 149 -20.41 -7.84 -33.51
CA GLU A 149 -21.43 -7.16 -34.30
C GLU A 149 -22.39 -6.37 -33.40
N GLY A 150 -22.70 -5.14 -33.79
CA GLY A 150 -23.59 -4.25 -33.04
C GLY A 150 -22.93 -3.46 -31.90
N ILE A 151 -21.63 -3.62 -31.65
CA ILE A 151 -20.89 -2.87 -30.61
C ILE A 151 -20.00 -1.80 -31.24
N LEU A 152 -19.98 -0.61 -30.64
CA LEU A 152 -19.08 0.49 -31.01
C LEU A 152 -18.23 0.92 -29.81
N LEU A 153 -16.92 0.94 -29.99
CA LEU A 153 -15.98 1.47 -29.00
C LEU A 153 -15.80 2.99 -29.23
N ARG A 154 -15.89 3.80 -28.16
CA ARG A 154 -15.64 5.23 -28.21
C ARG A 154 -14.77 5.68 -27.05
N SER A 155 -13.85 6.59 -27.32
CA SER A 155 -13.07 7.26 -26.27
C SER A 155 -13.99 8.14 -25.41
N ALA A 156 -13.75 8.14 -24.10
CA ALA A 156 -14.39 9.10 -23.21
C ALA A 156 -13.95 10.52 -23.60
N ALA A 157 -14.87 11.33 -24.12
CA ALA A 157 -14.62 12.75 -24.32
C ALA A 157 -14.76 13.47 -22.97
N ARG A 158 -13.80 14.34 -22.67
CA ARG A 158 -13.89 15.22 -21.50
C ARG A 158 -14.91 16.32 -21.88
N SER A 159 -16.16 16.19 -21.45
CA SER A 159 -17.13 17.27 -21.62
C SER A 159 -16.61 18.48 -20.86
N ALA A 160 -16.27 19.56 -21.58
CA ALA A 160 -16.08 20.86 -20.96
C ALA A 160 -17.44 21.27 -20.39
N CYS A 161 -17.64 21.06 -19.08
CA CYS A 161 -18.71 21.74 -18.36
C CYS A 161 -18.35 23.23 -18.35
N HIS A 162 -18.77 23.95 -19.39
CA HIS A 162 -19.03 25.38 -19.28
C HIS A 162 -20.25 25.52 -18.35
N PHE A 163 -19.99 25.76 -17.07
CA PHE A 163 -20.98 26.45 -16.25
C PHE A 163 -20.97 27.91 -16.73
N GLU A 164 -21.87 28.22 -17.67
CA GLU A 164 -22.27 29.61 -17.87
C GLU A 164 -23.03 30.04 -16.62
N ASN A 165 -22.37 30.79 -15.75
CA ASN A 165 -23.04 31.58 -14.73
C ASN A 165 -23.93 32.60 -15.44
N HIS A 166 -25.22 32.33 -15.50
CA HIS A 166 -26.21 33.37 -15.75
C HIS A 166 -26.50 34.09 -14.42
N SER A 167 -25.98 35.32 -14.39
CA SER A 167 -26.50 36.53 -13.73
C SER A 167 -26.66 36.54 -12.21
#